data_AF-A0A4P6PK61-F1
#
_entry.id   AF-A0A4P6PK61-F1
#
_cell.length_a   1.000
_cell.length_b   1.000
_cell.length_c   1.000
_cell.angle_alpha   90.00
_cell.angle_beta   90.00
_cell.angle_gamma   90.00
#
_symmetry.space_group_name_H-M   'P 1'
#
loop_
_entity.id
_entity.type
_entity.pdbx_description
1 polymer ?
#
loop_
_entity_poly.entity_id
_entity_poly.type
_entity_poly.pdbx_seq_one_letter_code
_entity_poly.pdbx_strand_id
1 'polypeptide(L)' 'MKPEPAPMIGAIVVFILGLLFWLEGHRDPGDLPAHSRANLIFAISIIISGLLLIVATGRMWFKHLWHDRYGKQKKRRR' A
#
# COMPACT_ATOMS: atom_id res chain seq x y z
N MET A 1 15.31 -13.45 4.27
CA MET A 1 15.01 -12.21 3.52
C MET A 1 14.51 -11.16 4.50
N LYS A 2 15.18 -10.01 4.59
CA LYS A 2 14.73 -8.85 5.41
C LYS A 2 13.35 -8.39 4.88
N PRO A 3 12.45 -7.86 5.73
CA PRO A 3 11.22 -7.26 5.23
C PRO A 3 11.63 -6.15 4.25
N GLU A 4 11.33 -6.34 2.97
CA GLU A 4 11.55 -5.33 1.95
C GLU A 4 10.51 -4.23 2.22
N PRO A 5 10.91 -3.02 2.62
CA PRO A 5 9.96 -1.95 2.92
C PRO A 5 9.35 -1.35 1.62
N ALA A 6 9.86 -1.74 0.46
CA ALA A 6 9.48 -1.22 -0.86
C ALA A 6 7.95 -1.18 -1.15
N PRO A 7 7.16 -2.27 -0.98
CA PRO A 7 5.73 -2.22 -1.27
C PRO A 7 4.96 -1.33 -0.27
N MET A 8 5.43 -1.24 0.98
CA MET A 8 4.79 -0.42 2.01
C MET A 8 5.08 1.07 1.78
N ILE A 9 6.33 1.41 1.46
CA ILE A 9 6.73 2.77 1.07
C ILE A 9 5.97 3.19 -0.20
N GLY A 10 5.87 2.30 -1.19
CA GLY A 10 5.09 2.54 -2.41
C GLY A 10 3.63 2.83 -2.12
N ALA A 11 2.98 2.05 -1.24
CA ALA A 11 1.59 2.28 -0.85
C ALA A 11 1.37 3.66 -0.20
N ILE A 12 2.30 4.08 0.66
CA ILE A 12 2.26 5.38 1.34
C ILE A 12 2.42 6.51 0.33
N VAL A 13 3.42 6.43 -0.56
CA VAL A 13 3.68 7.46 -1.58
C VAL A 13 2.47 7.62 -2.52
N VAL A 14 1.90 6.52 -3.01
CA VAL A 14 0.74 6.56 -3.90
C VAL A 14 -0.47 7.20 -3.21
N PHE A 15 -0.70 6.87 -1.93
CA PHE A 15 -1.78 7.45 -1.15
C PHE A 15 -1.58 8.96 -0.93
N ILE A 16 -0.36 9.39 -0.56
CA ILE A 16 -0.05 10.81 -0.36
C ILE A 16 -0.23 11.60 -1.66
N LEU A 17 0.24 11.07 -2.79
CA LEU A 17 0.05 11.73 -4.09
C LEU A 17 -1.44 11.87 -4.41
N GLY A 18 -2.23 10.82 -4.22
CA GLY A 18 -3.68 10.90 -4.41
C GLY A 18 -4.34 11.97 -3.52
N LEU A 19 -3.94 12.04 -2.25
CA LEU A 19 -4.45 13.03 -1.30
C LEU A 19 -4.08 14.47 -1.71
N LEU A 20 -2.85 14.70 -2.19
CA LEU A 20 -2.43 16.02 -2.68
C LEU A 20 -3.23 16.44 -3.90
N PHE A 21 -3.45 15.54 -4.87
CA PHE A 21 -4.29 15.80 -6.03
C PHE A 21 -5.75 16.07 -5.64
N TRP A 22 -6.25 15.38 -4.61
CA TRP A 22 -7.59 15.62 -4.07
C TRP A 22 -7.72 17.04 -3.48
N LEU A 23 -6.74 17.43 -2.64
CA LEU A 23 -6.70 18.77 -2.03
C LEU A 23 -6.62 19.87 -3.08
N GLU A 24 -5.76 19.71 -4.09
CA GLU A 24 -5.60 20.70 -5.16
C GLU A 24 -6.88 20.84 -5.99
N GLY A 25 -7.54 19.71 -6.32
CA GLY A 25 -8.80 19.77 -7.09
C GLY A 25 -9.99 20.33 -6.32
N HIS A 26 -9.93 20.38 -4.98
CA HIS A 26 -10.96 21.00 -4.12
C HIS A 26 -10.60 22.42 -3.68
N ARG A 27 -9.46 22.95 -4.15
CA ARG A 27 -8.97 24.28 -3.79
C ARG A 27 -9.92 25.38 -4.27
N ASP A 28 -10.48 25.23 -5.47
CA ASP A 28 -11.38 26.20 -6.09
C ASP A 28 -12.80 25.64 -6.24
N PRO A 29 -13.73 25.97 -5.31
CA PRO A 29 -15.06 25.34 -5.22
C PRO A 29 -15.98 25.58 -6.43
N GLY A 30 -15.60 26.48 -7.34
CA GLY A 30 -16.34 26.77 -8.58
C GLY A 30 -16.02 25.82 -9.74
N ASP A 31 -14.92 25.06 -9.69
CA ASP A 31 -14.49 24.17 -10.78
C ASP A 31 -14.98 22.72 -10.54
N LEU A 32 -16.26 22.48 -10.85
CA LEU A 32 -16.90 21.16 -10.77
C LEU A 32 -16.17 20.07 -11.60
N PRO A 33 -15.65 20.37 -12.81
CA PRO A 33 -14.80 19.44 -13.55
C PRO A 33 -13.51 19.04 -12.80
N ALA A 34 -12.81 20.00 -12.17
CA ALA A 34 -11.60 19.71 -11.40
C ALA A 34 -11.89 18.81 -10.18
N HIS A 35 -12.98 19.06 -9.46
CA HIS A 35 -13.43 18.24 -8.33
C HIS A 35 -13.67 16.79 -8.75
N SER A 36 -14.37 16.58 -9.88
CA SER A 36 -14.69 15.25 -10.37
C SER A 36 -13.44 14.47 -10.77
N ARG A 37 -12.47 15.13 -11.43
CA ARG A 37 -11.18 14.51 -11.79
C ARG A 37 -10.36 14.17 -10.55
N ALA A 38 -10.30 15.06 -9.58
CA ALA A 38 -9.58 14.87 -8.33
C ALA A 38 -10.16 13.73 -7.49
N ASN A 39 -11.49 13.61 -7.42
CA ASN A 39 -12.16 12.48 -6.77
C ASN A 39 -11.86 11.14 -7.47
N LEU A 40 -11.84 11.11 -8.81
CA LEU A 40 -11.47 9.91 -9.55
C LEU A 40 -10.02 9.48 -9.29
N ILE A 41 -9.08 10.45 -9.36
CA ILE A 41 -7.66 10.20 -9.10
C ILE A 41 -7.46 9.69 -7.67
N PHE A 42 -8.14 10.29 -6.70
CA PHE A 42 -8.08 9.87 -5.31
C PHE A 42 -8.64 8.45 -5.12
N ALA A 43 -9.79 8.14 -5.72
CA ALA A 43 -10.37 6.80 -5.65
C ALA A 43 -9.42 5.73 -6.21
N ILE A 44 -8.79 5.99 -7.37
CA ILE A 44 -7.81 5.08 -7.98
C ILE A 44 -6.59 4.90 -7.06
N SER A 45 -6.10 5.99 -6.47
CA SER A 45 -4.95 5.93 -5.55
C SER A 45 -5.23 5.08 -4.30
N ILE A 46 -6.45 5.15 -3.76
CA ILE A 46 -6.89 4.32 -2.62
C ILE A 46 -6.89 2.84 -3.01
N ILE A 47 -7.43 2.50 -4.18
CA ILE A 47 -7.47 1.11 -4.66
C ILE A 47 -6.06 0.55 -4.80
N ILE A 48 -5.14 1.30 -5.44
CA ILE A 48 -3.76 0.88 -5.64
C ILE A 48 -3.03 0.74 -4.30
N SER A 49 -3.18 1.71 -3.40
CA SER A 49 -2.57 1.67 -2.06
C SER A 49 -3.09 0.49 -1.23
N GLY A 50 -4.40 0.23 -1.28
CA GLY A 50 -5.02 -0.93 -0.64
C GLY A 50 -4.48 -2.26 -1.16
N LEU A 51 -4.33 -2.41 -2.48
CA LEU A 51 -3.73 -3.61 -3.07
C LEU A 51 -2.28 -3.81 -2.61
N LEU A 52 -1.47 -2.75 -2.58
CA LEU A 52 -0.09 -2.82 -2.11
C LEU A 52 -0.01 -3.19 -0.63
N LEU A 53 -0.92 -2.68 0.20
CA LEU A 53 -1.04 -3.07 1.61
C LEU A 53 -1.42 -4.54 1.78
N ILE A 54 -2.38 -5.04 1.00
CA ILE A 54 -2.78 -6.46 1.03
C ILE A 54 -1.59 -7.34 0.65
N VAL A 55 -0.86 -7.01 -0.41
CA VAL A 55 0.33 -7.76 -0.84
C VAL A 55 1.45 -7.70 0.20
N ALA A 56 1.71 -6.53 0.77
CA ALA A 56 2.73 -6.36 1.81
C ALA A 56 2.38 -7.19 3.07
N THR A 57 1.13 -7.11 3.51
CA THR A 57 0.62 -7.86 4.67
C THR A 57 0.64 -9.35 4.40
N GLY A 58 0.15 -9.78 3.23
CA GLY A 58 0.22 -11.17 2.78
C GLY A 58 1.64 -11.71 2.79
N ARG A 59 2.63 -10.99 2.24
CA ARG A 59 4.04 -11.41 2.28
C ARG A 59 4.57 -11.52 3.71
N MET A 60 4.23 -10.60 4.61
CA MET A 60 4.63 -10.70 6.03
C MET A 60 4.00 -11.91 6.72
N TRP A 61 2.69 -12.10 6.55
CA TRP A 61 1.95 -13.21 7.17
C TRP A 61 2.39 -14.57 6.63
N PHE A 62 2.55 -14.71 5.31
CA PHE A 62 3.06 -15.94 4.71
C PHE A 62 4.47 -16.26 5.22
N LYS A 63 5.35 -15.25 5.32
CA LYS A 63 6.68 -15.46 5.89
C LYS A 63 6.58 -15.91 7.35
N HIS A 64 5.75 -15.27 8.17
CA HIS A 64 5.60 -15.63 9.58
C HIS A 64 5.05 -17.06 9.75
N LEU A 65 4.00 -17.43 9.02
CA LEU A 65 3.33 -18.73 9.14
C LEU A 65 4.15 -19.90 8.59
N TRP A 66 4.93 -19.71 7.52
CA TRP A 66 5.71 -20.79 6.92
C TRP A 66 7.18 -20.84 7.36
N HIS A 67 7.83 -19.71 7.65
CA HIS A 67 9.26 -19.72 8.01
C HIS A 67 9.52 -20.33 9.39
N ASP A 68 8.60 -20.11 10.35
CA ASP A 68 8.72 -20.68 11.71
C ASP A 68 8.50 -22.21 11.75
N ARG A 69 7.74 -22.76 10.81
CA ARG A 69 7.57 -24.23 10.69
C ARG A 69 8.84 -24.94 10.22
N TYR A 70 9.58 -24.38 9.26
CA TYR A 70 10.77 -25.02 8.70
C TYR A 70 12.07 -24.70 9.45
N GLY A 71 12.14 -23.56 10.15
CA GLY A 71 13.33 -23.18 10.93
C GLY A 71 13.60 -24.08 12.14
N LYS A 72 12.54 -24.56 12.81
CA LYS A 72 12.67 -25.39 14.02
C LYS A 72 13.12 -26.84 13.72
N GLN A 73 12.82 -27.39 12.55
CA GLN A 73 13.27 -28.74 12.18
C GLN A 73 14.78 -28.81 11.93
N LYS A 74 15.42 -27.75 11.41
CA LYS A 74 16.86 -27.74 11.13
C LYS A 74 17.71 -27.70 12.41
N LYS A 75 17.17 -27.13 13.50
CA LYS A 75 17.87 -27.00 14.79
C LYS A 75 17.84 -28.28 15.64
N ARG A 76 16.96 -29.24 15.34
CA ARG A 76 16.87 -30.54 16.03
C ARG A 76 17.76 -31.64 15.43
N ARG A 77 18.43 -31.39 14.31
CA ARG A 77 19.33 -32.35 13.63
C ARG A 77 20.83 -32.01 13.78
N ARG A 78 21.18 -31.07 14.67
CA ARG A 78 22.56 -30.82 15.08
C ARG A 78 22.72 -31.06 16.56
#